data_AF-A0A830BLS2-F1
#
_entry.id   AF-A0A830BLS2-F1
#
_cell.length_a   1.000
_cell.length_b   1.000
_cell.length_c   1.000
_cell.angle_alpha   90.00
_cell.angle_beta   90.00
_cell.angle_gamma   90.00
#
_symmetry.space_group_name_H-M   'P 1'
#
loop_
_entity.id
_entity.type
_entity.pdbx_description
1 polymer ?
#
loop_
_entity_poly.entity_id
_entity_poly.type
_entity_poly.pdbx_seq_one_letter_code
_entity_poly.pdbx_strand_id
1 'polypeptide(L)' 'MAARFAISEHNKKAKKRLSFVTVAEKGKQVVHGGFVYRLVISAKDGDTRSPINCYAVVWLRASVKDMILMSFMEMHV' A
#
# COMPACT_ATOMS: atom_id res chain seq x y z
N MET A 1 6.42 6.97 0.45
CA MET A 1 5.17 7.73 0.25
C MET A 1 4.00 6.83 -0.10
N ALA A 2 4.04 6.11 -1.24
CA ALA A 2 2.96 5.22 -1.69
C ALA A 2 2.55 4.11 -0.68
N ALA A 3 3.48 3.51 0.05
CA ALA A 3 3.16 2.47 1.03
C ALA A 3 2.30 2.99 2.21
N ARG A 4 2.64 4.16 2.77
CA ARG A 4 1.86 4.79 3.85
C ARG A 4 0.49 5.23 3.35
N PHE A 5 0.42 5.73 2.12
CA PHE A 5 -0.85 6.05 1.47
C PHE A 5 -1.74 4.80 1.34
N ALA A 6 -1.21 3.68 0.83
CA ALA A 6 -1.97 2.45 0.68
C ALA A 6 -2.56 1.94 2.01
N ILE A 7 -1.75 1.92 3.08
CA ILE A 7 -2.23 1.52 4.42
C ILE A 7 -3.30 2.47 4.93
N SER A 8 -3.10 3.78 4.81
CA SER A 8 -4.09 4.77 5.27
C SER A 8 -5.41 4.65 4.51
N GLU A 9 -5.34 4.48 3.19
CA GLU A 9 -6.51 4.39 2.33
C GLU A 9 -7.28 3.08 2.55
N HIS A 10 -6.55 1.97 2.74
CA HIS A 10 -7.16 0.71 3.16
C HIS A 10 -7.82 0.82 4.53
N ASN A 11 -7.14 1.40 5.54
CA ASN A 11 -7.70 1.59 6.87
C ASN A 11 -8.99 2.43 6.85
N LYS A 12 -9.05 3.49 6.04
CA LYS A 12 -10.27 4.29 5.85
C LYS A 12 -11.41 3.46 5.26
N LYS A 13 -11.15 2.65 4.23
CA LYS A 13 -12.18 1.87 3.53
C LYS A 13 -12.64 0.64 4.31
N ALA A 14 -11.70 -0.11 4.88
CA ALA A 14 -11.95 -1.36 5.59
C ALA A 14 -12.21 -1.15 7.10
N LYS A 15 -12.17 0.09 7.60
CA LYS A 15 -12.27 0.44 9.03
C LYS A 15 -11.26 -0.32 9.90
N LYS A 16 -10.08 -0.61 9.35
CA LYS A 16 -8.96 -1.27 10.04
C LYS A 16 -7.99 -0.27 10.65
N ARG A 17 -7.11 -0.77 11.51
CA ARG A 17 -6.04 0.02 12.17
C ARG A 17 -4.66 -0.57 11.91
N LEU A 18 -4.37 -0.89 10.64
CA LEU A 18 -3.04 -1.36 10.25
C LEU A 18 -2.00 -0.26 10.44
N SER A 19 -0.91 -0.60 11.10
CA SER A 19 0.25 0.26 11.30
C SER A 19 1.35 -0.14 10.32
N PHE A 20 1.75 0.81 9.46
CA PHE A 20 2.87 0.61 8.54
C PHE A 20 4.16 0.32 9.32
N VAL A 21 4.85 -0.78 8.99
CA VAL A 21 6.16 -1.12 9.55
C VAL A 21 7.25 -0.79 8.55
N THR A 22 7.25 -1.50 7.41
CA THR A 22 8.28 -1.35 6.37
C THR A 22 7.76 -1.77 5.00
N VAL A 23 8.53 -1.48 3.96
CA VAL A 23 8.32 -2.00 2.61
C VAL A 23 9.30 -3.16 2.43
N ALA A 24 8.77 -4.38 2.28
CA ALA A 24 9.57 -5.58 2.01
C ALA A 24 10.06 -5.58 0.56
N GLU A 25 9.16 -5.25 -0.39
CA GLU A 25 9.50 -5.21 -1.82
C GLU A 25 8.84 -4.04 -2.53
N LYS A 26 9.52 -3.51 -3.55
CA LYS A 26 9.04 -2.40 -4.38
C LYS A 26 9.31 -2.65 -5.86
N GLY A 27 8.23 -2.67 -6.64
CA GLY A 27 8.25 -2.57 -8.09
C GLY A 27 7.73 -1.19 -8.52
N LYS A 28 8.37 -0.61 -9.55
CA LYS A 28 7.93 0.64 -10.18
C LYS A 28 7.80 0.41 -11.68
N GLN A 29 6.64 0.74 -12.23
CA GLN A 29 6.36 0.69 -13.65
C GLN A 29 5.96 2.09 -14.14
N VAL A 30 6.54 2.51 -15.27
CA VAL A 30 6.14 3.75 -15.95
C VAL A 30 4.90 3.47 -16.78
N VAL A 31 3.89 4.32 -16.68
CA VAL A 31 2.66 4.25 -17.47
C VAL A 31 2.34 5.63 -18.05
N HIS A 32 1.48 5.70 -19.07
CA HIS A 32 1.08 6.99 -19.62
C HIS A 32 0.43 7.86 -18.53
N GLY A 33 0.98 9.06 -18.32
CA GLY A 33 0.50 10.00 -17.30
C GLY A 33 0.93 9.71 -15.86
N GLY A 34 1.84 8.76 -15.60
CA GLY A 34 2.32 8.53 -14.23
C GLY A 34 3.15 7.27 -13.98
N PHE A 35 3.06 6.77 -12.74
CA PHE A 35 3.80 5.60 -12.27
C PHE A 35 2.89 4.65 -11.49
N VAL A 36 2.96 3.36 -11.79
CA VAL A 36 2.32 2.31 -10.99
C VAL A 36 3.37 1.71 -10.06
N TYR A 37 3.10 1.76 -8.77
CA TYR A 37 3.90 1.14 -7.73
C TYR A 37 3.23 -0.15 -7.30
N ARG A 38 3.98 -1.25 -7.34
CA ARG A 38 3.60 -2.54 -6.77
C ARG A 38 4.44 -2.75 -5.52
N LEU A 39 3.81 -2.87 -4.37
CA LEU A 39 4.47 -2.81 -3.07
C LEU A 39 4.08 -4.03 -2.26
N VAL A 40 5.07 -4.69 -1.66
CA VAL A 40 4.84 -5.61 -0.54
C VAL A 40 5.19 -4.84 0.73
N ILE A 41 4.20 -4.63 1.59
CA ILE A 41 4.24 -3.78 2.78
C ILE A 41 4.06 -4.67 3.99
N SER A 42 4.98 -4.64 4.93
CA SER A 42 4.74 -5.26 6.23
C SER A 42 3.99 -4.27 7.12
N ALA A 43 2.87 -4.69 7.68
CA ALA A 43 2.02 -3.90 8.56
C ALA A 43 1.65 -4.70 9.82
N LYS A 44 1.43 -4.03 10.94
CA LYS A 44 0.91 -4.64 12.17
C LYS A 44 -0.57 -4.33 12.32
N ASP A 45 -1.38 -5.32 12.65
CA ASP A 45 -2.80 -5.12 12.96
C ASP A 45 -2.99 -5.06 14.48
N GLY A 46 -2.92 -3.85 15.04
CA GLY A 46 -3.09 -3.62 16.49
C GLY A 46 -2.26 -4.56 17.37
N ASP A 47 -2.95 -5.38 18.15
CA ASP A 47 -2.42 -6.35 19.13
C ASP A 47 -1.76 -7.60 18.53
N THR A 48 -1.71 -7.73 17.20
CA THR A 48 -1.04 -8.89 16.59
C THR A 48 0.46 -8.85 16.82
N ARG A 49 0.99 -9.98 17.34
CA ARG A 49 2.41 -10.14 17.70
C ARG A 49 3.32 -10.15 16.47
N SER A 50 2.79 -10.54 15.31
CA SER A 50 3.54 -10.67 14.05
C SER A 50 3.03 -9.68 13.01
N PRO A 51 3.92 -8.96 12.30
CA PRO A 51 3.50 -8.16 11.16
C PRO A 51 2.96 -9.07 10.06
N ILE A 52 1.87 -8.65 9.44
CA ILE A 52 1.31 -9.24 8.22
C ILE A 52 1.94 -8.57 7.00
N ASN A 53 2.09 -9.33 5.91
CA ASN A 53 2.47 -8.75 4.63
C ASN A 53 1.21 -8.33 3.87
N CYS A 54 1.25 -7.18 3.23
CA CYS A 54 0.17 -6.63 2.44
C CYS A 54 0.71 -6.31 1.06
N TYR A 55 0.05 -6.80 0.01
CA TYR A 55 0.34 -6.39 -1.35
C TYR A 55 -0.54 -5.21 -1.73
N ALA A 56 0.07 -4.13 -2.20
CA ALA A 56 -0.62 -2.93 -2.61
C ALA A 56 -0.18 -2.49 -4.01
N VAL A 57 -1.16 -2.07 -4.81
CA VAL A 57 -0.92 -1.43 -6.10
C VAL A 57 -1.39 0.01 -6.02
N VAL A 58 -0.47 0.96 -6.19
CA VAL A 58 -0.74 2.41 -6.12
C VAL A 58 -0.39 3.06 -7.44
N TRP A 59 -1.34 3.78 -8.02
CA TRP A 59 -1.09 4.59 -9.22
C TRP A 59 -0.86 6.05 -8.82
N LEU A 60 0.36 6.54 -9.06
CA LEU A 60 0.70 7.95 -8.97
C LEU A 60 0.42 8.60 -10.34
N ARG A 61 -0.60 9.43 -10.41
CA ARG A 61 -0.91 10.25 -11.58
C ARG A 61 -0.05 11.51 -11.53
N ALA A 62 1.03 11.53 -12.31
CA ALA A 62 2.01 12.61 -12.27
C ALA A 62 1.40 13.95 -12.71
N SER A 63 0.50 13.93 -13.70
CA SER A 63 -0.14 15.12 -14.27
C SER A 63 -0.97 15.91 -13.25
N VAL A 64 -1.66 15.21 -12.34
CA VAL A 64 -2.54 15.80 -11.31
C VAL A 64 -1.96 15.66 -9.89
N LYS A 65 -0.72 15.16 -9.77
CA LYS A 65 -0.01 14.93 -8.50
C LYS A 65 -0.83 14.16 -7.46
N ASP A 66 -1.56 13.15 -7.92
CA ASP A 66 -2.48 12.39 -7.07
C ASP A 66 -2.12 10.89 -7.01
N MET A 67 -2.49 10.23 -5.92
CA MET A 67 -2.28 8.80 -5.72
C MET A 67 -3.62 8.09 -5.59
N ILE A 68 -3.78 6.99 -6.33
CA ILE A 68 -4.96 6.12 -6.27
C ILE A 68 -4.54 4.75 -5.80
N LEU A 69 -5.23 4.22 -4.78
CA LEU A 69 -5.09 2.83 -4.37
C LEU A 69 -5.91 1.96 -5.32
N MET A 70 -5.22 1.25 -6.21
CA MET A 70 -5.83 0.39 -7.22
C MET A 70 -6.23 -0.96 -6.64
N SER A 71 -5.37 -1.54 -5.81
CA SER A 71 -5.62 -2.83 -5.17
C SER A 71 -4.87 -2.91 -3.84
N PHE A 72 -5.44 -3.63 -2.88
CA PHE A 72 -4.85 -3.93 -1.59
C PHE A 72 -5.29 -5.33 -1.17
N MET A 73 -4.33 -6.20 -0.88
CA MET A 73 -4.54 -7.58 -0.43
C MET A 73 -3.69 -7.86 0.80
N GLU A 74 -4.31 -8.38 1.85
CA GLU A 74 -3.61 -8.90 3.03
C GLU A 74 -3.16 -10.32 2.73
N MET A 75 -1.85 -10.56 2.78
CA MET A 75 -1.24 -11.87 2.57
C MET A 75 -1.23 -12.59 3.93
N HIS A 76 -2.26 -13.39 4.18
CA HIS A 76 -2.27 -14.30 5.32
C HIS A 76 -1.36 -15.49 4.99
N VAL A 77 -0.27 -15.61 5.75
CA VAL A 77 0.65 -16.77 5.71
C VAL A 77 0.10 -17.88 6.59
#